data_AF-A0A2N1XTL5-F1
#
_entry.id   AF-A0A2N1XTL5-F1
#
_cell.length_a   1.000
_cell.length_b   1.000
_cell.length_c   1.000
_cell.angle_alpha   90.00
_cell.angle_beta   90.00
_cell.angle_gamma   90.00
#
_symmetry.space_group_name_H-M   'P 1'
#
loop_
_entity.id
_entity.type
_entity.pdbx_description
1 polymer ?
#
loop_
_entity_poly.entity_id
_entity_poly.type
_entity_poly.pdbx_seq_one_letter_code
_entity_poly.pdbx_strand_id
1 'polypeptide(L)'
;MKKSDRLKTLIELNVEQEKKALEAFGAAQRKQVQLQQQLDDLSRYRLDYQIKFDAFRGGARIGQVLEFRVFIDKLNQAIAGQEQVLQQLNEELEKARSHWLSVHHRNQGLQKIRNEALADEIKQQDKREQAELDDRASGKRRNNLDGMGNA
;
A
#
# COMPACT_ATOMS: atom_id res chain seq x y z
N MET A 1 -3.76 11.34 29.70
CA MET A 1 -4.03 10.87 28.33
C MET A 1 -4.08 9.35 28.34
N LYS A 2 -5.16 8.73 27.84
CA LYS A 2 -5.34 7.27 27.87
C LYS A 2 -4.36 6.59 26.89
N LYS A 3 -4.08 5.29 27.07
CA LYS A 3 -3.19 4.53 26.17
C LYS A 3 -3.81 4.43 24.78
N SER A 4 -5.12 4.22 24.71
CA SER A 4 -5.89 4.19 23.47
C SER A 4 -5.77 5.50 22.66
N ASP A 5 -5.80 6.66 23.32
CA ASP A 5 -5.68 7.98 22.68
C ASP A 5 -4.30 8.18 22.02
N ARG A 6 -3.21 7.81 22.72
CA ARG A 6 -1.85 7.87 22.15
C ARG A 6 -1.70 6.96 20.94
N LEU A 7 -2.25 5.74 21.02
CA LEU A 7 -2.23 4.79 19.92
C LEU A 7 -3.05 5.28 18.73
N LYS A 8 -4.17 5.98 18.97
CA LYS A 8 -5.00 6.59 17.92
C LYS A 8 -4.19 7.60 17.09
N THR A 9 -3.48 8.53 17.74
CA THR A 9 -2.65 9.52 17.02
C THR A 9 -1.54 8.86 16.21
N LEU A 10 -0.92 7.80 16.75
CA LEU A 10 0.09 7.03 16.01
C LEU A 10 -0.52 6.31 14.81
N ILE A 11 -1.71 5.71 14.95
CA ILE A 11 -2.43 5.06 13.86
C ILE A 11 -2.77 6.07 12.76
N GLU A 12 -3.26 7.26 13.10
CA GLU A 12 -3.59 8.32 12.13
C GLU A 12 -2.37 8.69 11.27
N LEU A 13 -1.20 8.87 11.90
CA LEU A 13 0.05 9.11 11.17
C LEU A 13 0.44 7.93 10.27
N ASN A 14 0.27 6.69 10.74
CA ASN A 14 0.60 5.49 9.96
C ASN A 14 -0.38 5.28 8.79
N VAL A 15 -1.65 5.65 8.94
CA VAL A 15 -2.65 5.61 7.84
C VAL A 15 -2.24 6.55 6.71
N GLU A 16 -1.73 7.74 7.02
CA GLU A 16 -1.25 8.66 5.99
C GLU A 16 0.00 8.10 5.27
N GLN A 17 0.92 7.48 6.02
CA GLN A 17 2.09 6.82 5.44
C GLN A 17 1.69 5.62 4.56
N GLU A 18 0.73 4.82 4.99
CA GLU A 18 0.20 3.68 4.24
C GLU A 18 -0.42 4.13 2.92
N LYS A 19 -1.21 5.22 2.96
CA LYS A 19 -1.82 5.80 1.76
C LYS A 19 -0.76 6.26 0.76
N LYS A 20 0.29 6.96 1.23
CA LYS A 20 1.41 7.39 0.37
C LYS A 20 2.15 6.20 -0.23
N ALA A 21 2.39 5.15 0.55
CA ALA A 21 3.03 3.92 0.07
C ALA A 21 2.17 3.20 -0.98
N LEU A 22 0.84 3.14 -0.78
CA LEU A 22 -0.10 2.56 -1.72
C LEU A 22 -0.17 3.35 -3.04
N GLU A 23 -0.19 4.68 -2.95
CA GLU A 23 -0.17 5.57 -4.13
C GLU A 23 1.11 5.38 -4.94
N ALA A 24 2.26 5.31 -4.28
CA ALA A 24 3.55 5.06 -4.92
C ALA A 24 3.60 3.68 -5.59
N PHE A 25 3.14 2.63 -4.91
CA PHE A 25 3.03 1.28 -5.47
C PHE A 25 2.11 1.25 -6.70
N GLY A 26 0.93 1.85 -6.60
CA GLY A 26 -0.01 1.92 -7.73
C GLY A 26 0.53 2.73 -8.91
N ALA A 27 1.30 3.79 -8.66
CA ALA A 27 1.96 4.55 -9.72
C ALA A 27 3.04 3.74 -10.44
N ALA A 28 3.87 3.01 -9.70
CA ALA A 28 4.87 2.10 -10.28
C ALA A 28 4.22 0.99 -11.11
N GLN A 29 3.13 0.40 -10.61
CA GLN A 29 2.38 -0.64 -11.31
C GLN A 29 1.78 -0.14 -12.63
N ARG A 30 1.18 1.06 -12.65
CA ARG A 30 0.67 1.64 -13.90
C ARG A 30 1.77 1.86 -14.93
N LYS A 31 2.93 2.36 -14.50
CA LYS A 31 4.09 2.54 -15.40
C LYS A 31 4.56 1.20 -15.97
N GLN A 32 4.59 0.15 -15.14
CA GLN A 32 5.01 -1.19 -15.56
C GLN A 32 4.10 -1.74 -16.65
N VAL A 33 2.78 -1.66 -16.43
CA VAL A 33 1.78 -2.10 -17.41
C VAL A 33 1.90 -1.32 -18.73
N GLN A 34 2.07 0.01 -18.65
CA GLN A 34 2.24 0.85 -19.85
C GLN A 34 3.50 0.48 -20.63
N LEU A 35 4.63 0.28 -19.95
CA LEU A 35 5.89 -0.07 -20.60
C LEU A 35 5.84 -1.48 -21.20
N GLN A 36 5.24 -2.45 -20.50
CA GLN A 36 5.03 -3.80 -21.03
C GLN A 36 4.19 -3.76 -22.32
N GLN A 37 3.12 -2.97 -22.34
CA GLN A 37 2.29 -2.81 -23.53
C GLN A 37 3.10 -2.21 -24.71
N GLN A 38 3.93 -1.20 -24.44
CA GLN A 38 4.80 -0.61 -25.47
C GLN A 38 5.83 -1.61 -26.02
N LEU A 39 6.41 -2.44 -25.15
CA LEU A 39 7.33 -3.50 -25.54
C LEU A 39 6.66 -4.57 -26.41
N ASP A 40 5.44 -4.97 -26.04
CA ASP A 40 4.65 -5.94 -26.80
C ASP A 40 4.32 -5.38 -28.20
N ASP A 41 3.92 -4.12 -28.27
CA ASP A 41 3.61 -3.44 -29.53
C ASP A 41 4.85 -3.30 -30.43
N LEU A 42 6.01 -2.92 -29.86
CA LEU A 42 7.27 -2.88 -30.60
C LEU A 42 7.70 -4.25 -31.11
N SER A 43 7.52 -5.29 -30.28
CA SER A 43 7.87 -6.67 -30.64
C SER A 43 6.99 -7.20 -31.78
N ARG A 44 5.68 -6.92 -31.72
CA ARG A 44 4.73 -7.22 -32.81
C ARG A 44 5.09 -6.47 -34.08
N TYR A 45 5.33 -5.17 -33.97
CA TYR A 45 5.70 -4.34 -35.10
C TYR A 45 7.00 -4.83 -35.78
N ARG A 46 8.01 -5.22 -34.99
CA ARG A 46 9.24 -5.83 -35.51
C ARG A 46 8.96 -7.10 -36.30
N LEU A 47 8.14 -8.01 -35.74
CA LEU A 47 7.79 -9.27 -36.40
C LEU A 47 7.03 -9.02 -37.72
N ASP A 48 6.02 -8.16 -37.70
CA ASP A 48 5.25 -7.80 -38.89
C ASP A 48 6.14 -7.18 -39.98
N TYR A 49 7.10 -6.35 -39.57
CA TYR A 49 8.05 -5.73 -40.49
C TYR A 49 9.01 -6.75 -41.12
N GLN A 50 9.47 -7.74 -40.35
CA GLN A 50 10.28 -8.86 -40.87
C GLN A 50 9.51 -9.71 -41.87
N ILE A 51 8.26 -10.08 -41.55
CA ILE A 51 7.39 -10.86 -42.44
C ILE A 51 7.17 -10.12 -43.76
N LYS A 52 6.88 -8.82 -43.70
CA LYS A 52 6.74 -7.98 -44.91
C LYS A 52 8.02 -8.00 -45.74
N PHE A 53 9.18 -7.82 -45.13
CA PHE A 53 10.46 -7.84 -45.83
C PHE A 53 10.75 -9.17 -46.52
N ASP A 54 10.50 -10.29 -45.82
CA ASP A 54 10.74 -11.62 -46.38
C ASP A 54 9.83 -11.92 -47.58
N ALA A 55 8.61 -11.37 -47.61
CA ALA A 55 7.69 -11.51 -48.75
C ALA A 55 8.16 -10.82 -50.03
N PHE A 56 8.92 -9.72 -49.96
CA PHE A 56 9.45 -9.01 -51.15
C PHE A 56 10.96 -9.16 -51.36
N ARG A 57 11.66 -9.89 -50.48
CA ARG A 57 13.12 -10.06 -50.51
C ARG A 57 13.65 -10.51 -51.88
N GLY A 58 12.91 -11.37 -52.59
CA GLY A 58 13.29 -11.87 -53.92
C GLY A 58 13.37 -10.81 -55.02
N GLY A 59 12.74 -9.64 -54.84
CA GLY A 59 12.78 -8.51 -55.76
C GLY A 59 13.37 -7.22 -55.17
N ALA A 60 13.96 -7.29 -53.97
CA ALA A 60 14.44 -6.12 -53.26
C ALA A 60 15.73 -5.56 -53.87
N ARG A 61 15.80 -4.23 -54.00
CA ARG A 61 17.04 -3.52 -54.34
C ARG A 61 17.99 -3.53 -53.15
N ILE A 62 19.30 -3.51 -53.40
CA ILE A 62 20.35 -3.47 -52.35
C ILE A 62 20.08 -2.35 -51.33
N GLY A 63 19.69 -1.16 -51.79
CA GLY A 63 19.33 -0.04 -50.90
C GLY A 63 18.21 -0.36 -49.92
N GLN A 64 17.15 -1.06 -50.38
CA GLN A 64 16.02 -1.46 -49.52
C GLN A 64 16.44 -2.49 -48.47
N VAL A 65 17.37 -3.38 -48.80
CA VAL A 65 17.95 -4.35 -47.85
C VAL A 65 18.76 -3.63 -46.77
N LEU A 66 19.53 -2.60 -47.13
CA LEU A 66 20.31 -1.80 -46.19
C LEU A 66 19.41 -0.96 -45.27
N GLU A 67 18.41 -0.28 -45.83
CA GLU A 67 17.40 0.47 -45.06
C GLU A 67 16.68 -0.42 -44.05
N PHE A 68 16.25 -1.61 -44.47
CA PHE A 68 15.64 -2.61 -43.60
C PHE A 68 16.55 -2.97 -42.42
N ARG A 69 17.84 -3.28 -42.67
CA ARG A 69 18.79 -3.62 -41.62
C ARG A 69 18.95 -2.50 -40.60
N VAL A 70 19.18 -1.27 -41.07
CA VAL A 70 19.33 -0.10 -40.20
C VAL A 70 18.08 0.11 -39.34
N PHE A 71 16.89 -0.06 -39.91
CA PHE A 71 15.65 0.10 -39.17
C PHE A 71 15.42 -1.01 -38.13
N ILE A 72 15.68 -2.27 -38.49
CA ILE A 72 15.60 -3.40 -37.57
C ILE A 72 16.59 -3.24 -36.41
N ASP A 73 17.81 -2.79 -36.68
CA ASP A 73 18.81 -2.57 -35.62
C ASP A 73 18.35 -1.48 -34.64
N LYS A 74 17.74 -0.40 -35.14
CA LYS A 74 17.14 0.65 -34.29
C LYS A 74 15.99 0.11 -33.44
N LEU A 75 15.10 -0.71 -34.02
CA LEU A 75 14.00 -1.34 -33.28
C LEU A 75 14.53 -2.27 -32.19
N ASN A 76 15.55 -3.09 -32.49
CA ASN A 76 16.17 -3.98 -31.52
C ASN A 76 16.82 -3.21 -30.37
N GLN A 77 17.50 -2.10 -30.66
CA GLN A 77 18.06 -1.22 -29.63
C GLN A 77 16.98 -0.59 -28.76
N ALA A 78 15.87 -0.14 -29.36
CA ALA A 78 14.74 0.42 -28.62
C ALA A 78 14.07 -0.61 -27.70
N ILE A 79 13.84 -1.83 -28.20
CA ILE A 79 13.30 -2.95 -27.42
C ILE A 79 14.23 -3.28 -26.25
N ALA A 80 15.52 -3.48 -26.51
CA ALA A 80 16.50 -3.80 -25.46
C ALA A 80 16.56 -2.70 -24.39
N GLY A 81 16.50 -1.42 -24.79
CA GLY A 81 16.44 -0.30 -23.87
C GLY A 81 15.18 -0.31 -23.00
N GLN A 82 14.01 -0.57 -23.59
CA GLN A 82 12.76 -0.67 -22.84
C GLN A 82 12.71 -1.89 -21.92
N GLU A 83 13.29 -3.03 -22.32
CA GLU A 83 13.42 -4.23 -21.47
C GLU A 83 14.26 -3.93 -20.22
N GLN A 84 15.36 -3.20 -20.36
CA GLN A 84 16.19 -2.77 -19.23
C GLN A 84 15.43 -1.84 -18.28
N VAL A 85 14.65 -0.90 -18.81
CA VAL A 85 13.81 -0.01 -17.99
C VAL A 85 12.72 -0.81 -17.28
N LEU A 86 12.12 -1.80 -17.95
CA LEU A 86 11.11 -2.67 -17.34
C LEU A 86 11.70 -3.48 -16.19
N GLN A 87 12.91 -4.02 -16.34
CA GLN A 87 13.60 -4.73 -15.27
C GLN A 87 13.80 -3.84 -14.04
N GLN A 88 14.31 -2.61 -14.23
CA GLN A 88 14.50 -1.66 -13.13
C GLN A 88 13.17 -1.31 -12.45
N LEU A 89 12.12 -1.10 -13.25
CA LEU A 89 10.80 -0.79 -12.75
C LEU A 89 10.17 -1.95 -11.97
N ASN A 90 10.42 -3.19 -12.37
CA ASN A 90 9.99 -4.38 -11.63
C ASN A 90 10.65 -4.44 -10.25
N GLU A 91 11.96 -4.12 -10.16
CA GLU A 91 12.67 -4.04 -8.88
C GLU A 91 12.13 -2.92 -7.99
N GLU A 92 11.84 -1.75 -8.55
CA GLU A 92 11.20 -0.64 -7.84
C GLU A 92 9.81 -1.01 -7.34
N LEU A 93 9.04 -1.72 -8.16
CA LEU A 93 7.68 -2.17 -7.83
C LEU A 93 7.69 -3.15 -6.66
N GLU A 94 8.61 -4.13 -6.64
CA GLU A 94 8.73 -5.07 -5.52
C GLU A 94 9.19 -4.37 -4.24
N LYS A 95 10.06 -3.36 -4.32
CA LYS A 95 10.44 -2.53 -3.17
C LYS A 95 9.24 -1.74 -2.65
N ALA A 96 8.49 -1.08 -3.53
CA ALA A 96 7.30 -0.31 -3.17
C ALA A 96 6.21 -1.20 -2.57
N ARG A 97 5.98 -2.38 -3.15
CA ARG A 97 5.05 -3.39 -2.65
C ARG A 97 5.44 -3.86 -1.26
N SER A 98 6.70 -4.23 -1.06
CA SER A 98 7.23 -4.68 0.24
C SER A 98 7.11 -3.58 1.30
N HIS A 99 7.38 -2.33 0.93
CA HIS A 99 7.22 -1.19 1.83
C HIS A 99 5.75 -0.99 2.24
N TRP A 100 4.83 -0.98 1.27
CA TRP A 100 3.40 -0.86 1.54
C TRP A 100 2.89 -1.99 2.46
N LEU A 101 3.24 -3.25 2.17
CA LEU A 101 2.90 -4.40 3.02
C LEU A 101 3.40 -4.23 4.46
N SER A 102 4.65 -3.79 4.63
CA SER A 102 5.22 -3.56 5.96
C SER A 102 4.45 -2.49 6.75
N VAL A 103 4.11 -1.37 6.11
CA VAL A 103 3.35 -0.29 6.77
C VAL A 103 1.92 -0.76 7.07
N HIS A 104 1.27 -1.45 6.13
CA HIS A 104 -0.06 -2.01 6.28
C HIS A 104 -0.15 -2.96 7.48
N HIS A 105 0.75 -3.95 7.57
CA HIS A 105 0.78 -4.90 8.68
C HIS A 105 1.04 -4.21 10.03
N ARG A 106 1.95 -3.22 10.05
CA ARG A 106 2.19 -2.41 11.26
C ARG A 106 0.93 -1.67 11.70
N ASN A 107 0.21 -1.06 10.77
CA ASN A 107 -1.03 -0.33 11.05
C ASN A 107 -2.11 -1.27 11.60
N GLN A 108 -2.32 -2.43 10.98
CA GLN A 108 -3.24 -3.47 11.46
C GLN A 108 -2.89 -3.93 12.89
N GLY A 109 -1.60 -4.16 13.17
CA GLY A 109 -1.13 -4.52 14.51
C GLY A 109 -1.42 -3.42 15.55
N LEU A 110 -1.16 -2.16 15.22
CA LEU A 110 -1.46 -1.02 16.10
C LEU A 110 -2.95 -0.86 16.37
N GLN A 111 -3.79 -1.05 15.34
CA GLN A 111 -5.25 -1.01 15.49
C GLN A 111 -5.75 -2.08 16.46
N LYS A 112 -5.23 -3.31 16.36
CA LYS A 112 -5.56 -4.39 17.30
C LYS A 112 -5.19 -4.02 18.73
N ILE A 113 -3.95 -3.57 18.96
CA ILE A 113 -3.46 -3.17 20.30
C ILE A 113 -4.29 -2.00 20.86
N ARG A 114 -4.69 -1.06 20.01
CA ARG A 114 -5.54 0.07 20.40
C ARG A 114 -6.93 -0.39 20.84
N ASN A 115 -7.52 -1.34 20.14
CA ASN A 115 -8.83 -1.89 20.50
C ASN A 115 -8.78 -2.65 21.84
N GLU A 116 -7.73 -3.43 22.07
CA GLU A 116 -7.50 -4.10 23.36
C GLU A 116 -7.33 -3.07 24.48
N ALA A 117 -6.50 -2.04 24.28
CA ALA A 117 -6.31 -0.98 25.26
C ALA A 117 -7.61 -0.21 25.57
N LEU A 118 -8.44 0.05 24.55
CA LEU A 118 -9.72 0.72 24.74
C LEU A 118 -10.70 -0.15 25.56
N ALA A 119 -10.75 -1.45 25.29
CA ALA A 119 -11.60 -2.39 26.03
C ALA A 119 -11.19 -2.46 27.52
N ASP A 120 -9.89 -2.52 27.79
CA ASP A 120 -9.36 -2.52 29.17
C ASP A 120 -9.69 -1.21 29.90
N GLU A 121 -9.56 -0.07 29.23
CA GLU A 121 -9.86 1.25 29.80
C GLU A 121 -11.34 1.41 30.12
N ILE A 122 -12.24 0.93 29.25
CA ILE A 122 -13.69 0.91 29.50
C ILE A 122 -13.98 0.05 30.73
N LYS A 123 -13.46 -1.17 30.78
CA LYS A 123 -13.67 -2.09 31.91
C LYS A 123 -13.13 -1.52 33.23
N GLN A 124 -12.00 -0.82 33.21
CA GLN A 124 -11.47 -0.15 34.39
C GLN A 124 -12.34 1.03 34.84
N GLN A 125 -12.90 1.77 33.88
CA GLN A 125 -13.79 2.88 34.17
C GLN A 125 -15.11 2.40 34.77
N ASP A 126 -15.75 1.37 34.19
CA ASP A 126 -16.98 0.78 34.72
C ASP A 126 -16.81 0.29 36.17
N LYS A 127 -15.67 -0.35 36.48
CA LYS A 127 -15.35 -0.79 37.84
C LYS A 127 -15.22 0.37 38.83
N ARG A 128 -14.64 1.49 38.39
CA ARG A 128 -14.50 2.69 39.24
C ARG A 128 -15.85 3.34 39.48
N GLU A 129 -16.67 3.48 38.43
CA GLU A 129 -18.01 4.04 38.53
C GLU A 129 -18.91 3.20 39.46
N GLN A 130 -18.83 1.87 39.36
CA GLN A 130 -19.53 0.96 40.27
C GLN A 130 -19.08 1.14 41.73
N ALA A 131 -17.76 1.20 41.97
CA ALA A 131 -17.23 1.41 43.32
C ALA A 131 -17.65 2.76 43.93
N GLU A 132 -17.69 3.83 43.13
CA GLU A 132 -18.16 5.15 43.57
C GLU A 132 -19.66 5.16 43.89
N LEU A 133 -20.47 4.41 43.14
CA LEU A 133 -21.91 4.26 43.42
C LEU A 133 -22.14 3.50 44.73
N ASP A 134 -21.40 2.41 44.96
CA ASP A 134 -21.50 1.59 46.17
C ASP A 134 -21.05 2.35 47.42
N ASP A 135 -19.98 3.16 47.32
CA ASP A 135 -19.50 4.02 48.42
C ASP A 135 -20.54 5.09 48.77
N ARG A 136 -21.11 5.78 47.77
CA ARG A 136 -22.19 6.75 48.00
C ARG A 136 -23.42 6.10 48.62
N ALA A 137 -23.82 4.91 48.17
CA ALA A 137 -24.94 4.17 48.75
C ALA A 137 -24.67 3.78 50.22
N SER A 138 -23.44 3.35 50.52
CA SER A 138 -23.02 2.93 51.87
C SER A 138 -22.86 4.12 52.82
N GLY A 139 -22.28 5.23 52.36
CA GLY A 139 -22.17 6.48 53.12
C GLY A 139 -23.54 7.08 53.45
N LYS A 140 -24.49 7.04 52.51
CA LYS A 140 -25.87 7.49 52.74
C LYS A 140 -26.62 6.60 53.74
N ARG A 141 -26.33 5.30 53.77
CA ARG A 141 -26.85 4.38 54.81
C ARG A 141 -26.28 4.70 56.19
N ARG A 142 -24.97 4.94 56.34
CA ARG A 142 -24.37 5.34 57.63
C ARG A 142 -25.00 6.62 58.20
N ASN A 143 -25.17 7.64 57.36
CA ASN A 143 -25.73 8.92 57.81
C ASN A 143 -27.20 8.82 58.27
N ASN A 144 -27.98 7.89 57.72
CA ASN A 144 -29.36 7.64 58.17
C ASN A 144 -29.45 6.82 59.48
N LEU A 145 -28.44 6.01 59.80
CA LEU A 145 -28.39 5.24 61.05
C LEU A 145 -27.99 6.11 62.24
N ASP A 146 -27.09 7.08 62.05
CA ASP A 146 -26.68 8.02 63.11
C ASP A 146 -27.75 9.08 63.44
N GLY A 147 -28.75 9.28 62.55
CA GLY A 147 -29.86 10.22 62.75
C GLY A 147 -31.08 9.67 63.52
N MET A 148 -31.13 8.36 63.79
CA MET A 148 -32.25 7.71 64.51
C MET A 148 -31.96 7.46 66.00
N GLY A 149 -30.87 8.00 66.54
CA GLY A 149 -30.43 7.78 67.93
C GLY A 149 -30.79 8.87 68.94
N ASN A 150 -31.68 9.82 68.62
CA ASN A 150 -32.06 10.88 69.56
C ASN A 150 -33.54 11.31 69.37
N ALA A 151 -34.46 10.48 69.86
CA ALA A 151 -35.83 10.84 70.26
C ALA A 151 -36.43 9.72 71.12
#